data_AF-A0AB39T7V3-F1
#
_entry.id   AF-A0AB39T7V3-F1
#
_cell.length_a   1.000
_cell.length_b   1.000
_cell.length_c   1.000
_cell.angle_alpha   90.00
_cell.angle_beta   90.00
_cell.angle_gamma   90.00
#
_symmetry.space_group_name_H-M   'P 1'
#
loop_
_entity.id
_entity.type
_entity.pdbx_description
1 polymer ?
#
loop_
_entity_poly.entity_id
_entity_poly.type
_entity_poly.pdbx_seq_one_letter_code
_entity_poly.pdbx_strand_id
1 'polypeptide(L)'
;MENTTRGTAACEVCGTTTDHLTTVTTGTTAGTWQRQVCHRCAEATSPPVPRKPVRMCVRCACITTTPITVSEVHQASGPGFNVYACPDCTPHFPPLLDALDLLTTGWRARERDDG
;
A
#
# COMPACT_ATOMS: atom_id res chain seq x y z
N MET A 1 47.13 14.16 -0.29
CA MET A 1 46.88 14.17 -1.75
C MET A 1 45.83 13.11 -2.02
N GLU A 2 44.57 13.45 -1.82
CA GLU A 2 43.44 12.57 -2.13
C GLU A 2 43.17 12.70 -3.63
N ASN A 3 43.53 11.65 -4.35
CA ASN A 3 43.47 11.59 -5.81
C ASN A 3 42.00 11.61 -6.25
N THR A 4 41.50 12.79 -6.64
CA THR A 4 40.17 12.95 -7.22
C THR A 4 40.19 12.42 -8.64
N THR A 5 39.85 11.15 -8.81
CA THR A 5 39.65 10.52 -10.12
C THR A 5 38.47 11.20 -10.81
N ARG A 6 38.75 12.21 -11.63
CA ARG A 6 37.77 12.84 -12.54
C ARG A 6 37.52 11.86 -13.70
N GLY A 7 36.79 10.78 -13.41
CA GLY A 7 36.31 9.84 -14.41
C GLY A 7 35.01 10.38 -15.00
N THR A 8 34.94 10.51 -16.32
CA THR A 8 33.68 10.54 -17.06
C THR A 8 32.86 9.31 -16.66
N ALA A 9 31.94 9.48 -15.73
CA ALA A 9 31.16 8.38 -15.21
C ALA A 9 30.05 8.01 -16.21
N ALA A 10 29.89 6.71 -16.43
CA ALA A 10 28.82 6.17 -17.26
C ALA A 10 27.61 5.87 -16.38
N CYS A 11 26.41 6.12 -16.90
CA CYS A 11 25.19 5.70 -16.24
C CYS A 11 25.20 4.18 -16.01
N GLU A 12 25.02 3.75 -14.77
CA GLU A 12 25.02 2.32 -14.40
C GLU A 12 23.83 1.51 -14.99
N VAL A 13 22.86 2.18 -15.63
CA VAL A 13 21.68 1.54 -16.24
C VAL A 13 21.80 1.43 -17.75
N CYS A 14 22.04 2.54 -18.45
CA CYS A 14 22.07 2.58 -19.92
C CYS A 14 23.49 2.65 -20.50
N GLY A 15 24.52 2.76 -19.67
CA GLY A 15 25.93 2.85 -20.09
C GLY A 15 26.32 4.17 -20.73
N THR A 16 25.42 5.16 -20.82
CA THR A 16 25.72 6.45 -21.44
C THR A 16 26.66 7.27 -20.57
N THR A 17 27.77 7.69 -21.15
CA THR A 17 28.68 8.67 -20.56
C THR A 17 28.04 10.05 -20.60
N THR A 18 27.83 10.67 -19.44
CA THR A 18 27.22 12.01 -19.34
C THR A 18 27.70 12.70 -18.06
N ASP A 19 27.79 14.03 -18.10
CA ASP A 19 28.09 14.84 -16.92
C ASP A 19 26.85 15.06 -16.03
N HIS A 20 25.67 14.62 -16.47
CA HIS A 20 24.39 14.77 -15.76
C HIS A 20 23.95 13.49 -15.06
N LEU A 21 24.82 12.95 -14.20
CA LEU A 21 24.47 11.82 -13.34
C LEU A 21 23.80 12.31 -12.06
N THR A 22 22.84 11.52 -11.59
CA THR A 22 22.13 11.70 -10.32
C THR A 22 22.30 10.44 -9.49
N THR A 23 22.57 10.62 -8.20
CA THR A 23 22.60 9.52 -7.24
C THR A 23 21.18 9.08 -6.93
N VAL A 24 20.81 7.86 -7.32
CA VAL A 24 19.55 7.25 -6.92
C VAL A 24 19.79 6.35 -5.72
N THR A 25 19.13 6.65 -4.61
CA THR A 25 19.16 5.83 -3.39
C THR A 25 17.89 4.99 -3.38
N THR A 26 18.04 3.67 -3.43
CA THR A 26 16.91 2.71 -3.36
C THR A 26 16.93 2.05 -2.00
N GLY A 27 15.86 2.27 -1.22
CA GLY A 27 15.63 1.60 0.06
C GLY A 27 14.78 0.36 -0.13
N THR A 28 15.24 -0.79 0.37
CA THR A 28 14.46 -2.03 0.45
C THR A 28 14.47 -2.53 1.90
N THR A 29 13.62 -3.50 2.23
CA THR A 29 13.66 -4.18 3.54
C THR A 29 15.00 -4.87 3.81
N ALA A 30 15.76 -5.19 2.76
CA ALA A 30 17.08 -5.81 2.83
C ALA A 30 18.24 -4.80 2.98
N GLY A 31 17.97 -3.49 2.92
CA GLY A 31 18.99 -2.44 3.02
C GLY A 31 18.86 -1.35 1.97
N THR A 32 19.82 -0.42 2.00
CA THR A 32 19.86 0.76 1.11
C THR A 32 21.01 0.63 0.12
N TRP A 33 20.72 0.79 -1.17
CA TRP A 33 21.73 0.79 -2.23
C TRP A 33 21.73 2.10 -3.00
N GLN A 34 22.92 2.60 -3.33
CA GLN A 34 23.14 3.84 -4.08
C GLN A 34 23.75 3.54 -5.44
N ARG A 35 23.29 4.22 -6.49
CA ARG A 35 23.83 4.13 -7.85
C ARG A 35 23.83 5.48 -8.56
N GLN A 36 24.76 5.67 -9.48
CA GLN A 36 24.86 6.83 -10.38
C GLN A 36 24.13 6.54 -11.70
N VAL A 37 23.10 7.33 -12.02
CA VAL A 37 22.33 7.17 -13.26
C VAL A 37 22.05 8.50 -13.94
N CYS A 38 21.86 8.52 -15.27
CA CYS A 38 21.48 9.74 -15.98
C CYS A 38 20.04 10.16 -15.64
N HIS A 39 19.70 11.44 -15.85
CA HIS A 39 18.36 11.98 -15.58
C HIS A 39 17.22 11.11 -16.15
N ARG A 40 17.35 10.69 -17.41
CA ARG A 40 16.36 9.83 -18.08
C ARG A 40 16.15 8.49 -17.39
N CYS A 41 17.23 7.85 -16.93
CA CYS A 41 17.15 6.58 -16.21
C CYS A 41 16.62 6.76 -14.79
N ALA A 42 16.88 7.91 -14.17
CA ALA A 42 16.31 8.27 -12.87
C ALA A 42 14.77 8.40 -12.97
N GLU A 43 14.27 9.13 -13.97
CA GLU A 43 12.83 9.28 -14.22
C GLU A 43 12.14 7.93 -14.50
N ALA A 44 12.77 7.06 -15.30
CA ALA A 44 12.26 5.73 -15.58
C ALA A 44 12.19 4.83 -14.34
N THR A 45 13.00 5.10 -13.32
CA THR A 45 13.01 4.33 -12.07
C THR A 45 12.20 4.98 -10.94
N SER A 46 11.47 6.07 -11.22
CA SER A 46 10.56 6.63 -10.22
C SER A 46 9.56 5.55 -9.79
N PRO A 47 9.32 5.37 -8.48
CA PRO A 47 8.26 4.47 -8.04
C PRO A 47 6.94 4.89 -8.71
N PRO A 48 6.12 3.93 -9.15
CA PRO A 48 4.83 4.25 -9.74
C PRO A 48 4.01 5.01 -8.70
N VAL A 49 3.41 6.14 -9.11
CA VAL A 49 2.48 6.90 -8.27
C VAL A 49 1.45 5.91 -7.70
N PRO A 50 1.25 5.85 -6.37
CA PRO A 50 0.29 4.93 -5.77
C PRO A 50 -1.06 5.12 -6.45
N ARG A 51 -1.55 4.07 -7.12
CA ARG A 51 -2.87 4.12 -7.75
C ARG A 51 -3.90 4.14 -6.63
N LYS A 52 -4.82 5.11 -6.66
CA LYS A 52 -5.96 5.12 -5.74
C LYS A 52 -6.71 3.80 -5.88
N PRO A 53 -7.06 3.11 -4.79
CA PRO A 53 -7.77 1.85 -4.87
C PRO A 53 -9.15 2.09 -5.51
N VAL A 54 -9.42 1.38 -6.60
CA VAL A 54 -10.75 1.32 -7.23
C VAL A 54 -11.42 0.02 -6.83
N ARG A 55 -12.68 0.09 -6.36
CA ARG A 55 -13.47 -1.09 -6.00
C ARG A 55 -14.90 -0.92 -6.49
N MET A 56 -15.56 -2.03 -6.76
CA MET A 56 -16.98 -2.06 -7.07
C MET A 56 -17.80 -1.92 -5.79
N CYS A 57 -18.83 -1.07 -5.80
CA CYS A 57 -19.81 -1.01 -4.72
C CYS A 57 -20.72 -2.26 -4.77
N VAL A 58 -20.83 -2.97 -3.66
CA VAL A 58 -21.67 -4.17 -3.56
C VAL A 58 -23.18 -3.89 -3.74
N ARG A 59 -23.63 -2.65 -3.49
CA ARG A 59 -25.05 -2.27 -3.56
C ARG A 59 -25.47 -1.77 -4.94
N CYS A 60 -24.76 -0.79 -5.51
CA CYS A 60 -25.14 -0.17 -6.78
C CYS A 60 -24.31 -0.64 -7.98
N ALA A 61 -23.34 -1.55 -7.77
CA ALA A 61 -22.45 -2.07 -8.81
C ALA A 61 -21.51 -1.05 -9.50
N CYS A 62 -21.56 0.24 -9.14
CA CYS A 62 -20.65 1.25 -9.68
C CYS A 62 -19.21 1.06 -9.16
N ILE A 63 -18.22 1.30 -10.02
CA ILE A 63 -16.81 1.38 -9.62
C ILE A 63 -16.57 2.73 -8.92
N THR A 64 -15.97 2.70 -7.73
CA THR A 64 -15.65 3.89 -6.94
C THR A 64 -14.15 3.97 -6.64
N THR A 65 -13.61 5.18 -6.68
CA THR A 65 -12.24 5.53 -6.25
C THR A 65 -12.14 5.84 -4.76
N THR A 66 -13.27 5.86 -4.05
CA THR A 66 -13.38 6.13 -2.61
C THR A 66 -14.17 5.02 -1.92
N PRO A 67 -13.65 3.77 -1.95
CA PRO A 67 -14.36 2.65 -1.37
C PRO A 67 -14.34 2.70 0.17
N ILE A 68 -15.49 2.43 0.78
CA ILE A 68 -15.66 2.29 2.24
C ILE A 68 -15.92 0.81 2.54
N THR A 69 -15.17 0.22 3.48
CA THR A 69 -15.41 -1.15 3.94
C THR A 69 -16.72 -1.19 4.73
N VAL A 70 -17.61 -2.12 4.38
CA VAL A 70 -18.93 -2.30 5.04
C VAL A 70 -19.12 -3.69 5.63
N SER A 71 -18.26 -4.65 5.29
CA SER A 71 -18.21 -5.97 5.91
C SER A 71 -16.84 -6.60 5.69
N GLU A 72 -16.38 -7.38 6.64
CA GLU A 72 -15.19 -8.23 6.51
C GLU A 72 -15.64 -9.69 6.57
N VAL A 73 -15.38 -10.43 5.48
CA VAL A 73 -15.74 -11.84 5.37
C VAL A 73 -14.58 -12.66 5.87
N HIS A 74 -14.77 -13.29 7.02
CA HIS A 74 -13.84 -14.26 7.59
C HIS A 74 -14.17 -15.65 7.03
N GLN A 75 -13.14 -16.41 6.66
CA GLN A 75 -13.28 -17.76 6.10
C GLN A 75 -12.61 -18.77 7.04
N ALA A 76 -13.16 -19.99 7.10
CA ALA A 76 -12.59 -21.07 7.92
C ALA A 76 -11.22 -21.55 7.39
N SER A 77 -10.95 -21.34 6.10
CA SER A 77 -9.66 -21.60 5.48
C SER A 77 -9.34 -20.53 4.43
N GLY A 78 -8.06 -20.16 4.34
CA GLY A 78 -7.58 -19.10 3.46
C GLY A 78 -7.82 -17.68 4.01
N PRO A 79 -7.36 -16.66 3.28
CA PRO A 79 -7.52 -15.27 3.67
C PRO A 79 -8.98 -14.83 3.49
N GLY A 80 -9.50 -14.11 4.47
CA GLY A 80 -10.76 -13.38 4.35
C GLY A 80 -10.69 -12.26 3.30
N PHE A 81 -11.83 -11.61 3.05
CA PHE A 81 -11.88 -10.47 2.13
C PHE A 81 -12.86 -9.39 2.59
N ASN A 82 -12.57 -8.16 2.15
CA ASN A 82 -13.36 -6.99 2.49
C ASN A 82 -14.42 -6.72 1.42
N VAL A 83 -15.63 -6.36 1.88
CA VAL A 83 -16.75 -5.91 1.06
C VAL A 83 -16.81 -4.39 1.11
N TYR A 84 -16.98 -3.77 -0.05
CA TYR A 84 -16.92 -2.32 -0.19
C TYR A 84 -18.24 -1.72 -0.67
N ALA A 85 -18.53 -0.50 -0.23
CA ALA A 85 -19.59 0.36 -0.74
C ALA A 85 -19.04 1.72 -1.21
N CYS A 86 -19.77 2.39 -2.10
CA CYS A 86 -19.52 3.81 -2.39
C CYS A 86 -20.08 4.68 -1.24
N PRO A 87 -19.59 5.92 -1.08
CA PRO A 87 -20.03 6.82 -0.02
C PRO A 87 -21.55 7.03 0.04
N ASP A 88 -22.21 7.09 -1.12
CA ASP A 88 -23.66 7.27 -1.21
C ASP A 88 -24.44 6.05 -0.70
N CYS A 89 -23.85 4.85 -0.82
CA CYS A 89 -24.50 3.61 -0.40
C CYS A 89 -24.15 3.18 1.03
N THR A 90 -23.05 3.69 1.60
CA THR A 90 -22.57 3.34 2.94
C THR A 90 -23.61 3.52 4.05
N PRO A 91 -24.44 4.58 4.09
CA PRO A 91 -25.43 4.76 5.15
C PRO A 91 -26.51 3.68 5.24
N HIS A 92 -26.61 2.81 4.22
CA HIS A 92 -27.56 1.69 4.22
C HIS A 92 -27.02 0.42 4.89
N PHE A 93 -25.75 0.40 5.28
CA PHE A 93 -25.14 -0.72 5.97
C PHE A 93 -25.09 -0.45 7.48
N PRO A 94 -25.24 -1.49 8.32
CA PRO A 94 -24.98 -1.34 9.74
C PRO A 94 -23.52 -0.89 9.96
N PRO A 95 -23.23 -0.14 11.03
CA PRO A 95 -21.87 0.16 11.42
C PRO A 95 -21.07 -1.14 11.57
N LEU A 96 -19.83 -1.14 11.08
CA LEU A 96 -18.89 -2.22 11.38
C LEU A 96 -18.67 -2.25 12.89
N LEU A 97 -19.00 -3.37 13.53
CA LEU A 97 -18.61 -3.61 14.91
C LEU A 97 -17.11 -3.83 14.96
N ASP A 98 -16.45 -3.12 15.86
CA ASP A 98 -15.03 -3.35 16.12
C ASP A 98 -14.84 -4.71 16.79
N ALA A 99 -13.71 -5.37 16.50
CA ALA A 99 -13.40 -6.68 17.08
C ALA A 99 -13.31 -6.60 18.61
N LEU A 100 -12.87 -5.48 19.16
CA LEU A 100 -12.82 -5.25 20.61
C LEU A 100 -14.22 -5.17 21.25
N ASP A 101 -15.19 -4.58 20.55
CA ASP A 101 -16.59 -4.52 21.00
C ASP A 101 -17.21 -5.93 21.05
N LEU A 102 -16.92 -6.76 20.05
CA LEU A 102 -17.38 -8.15 20.01
C LEU A 102 -16.79 -8.98 21.15
N LEU A 103 -15.51 -8.77 21.48
CA LEU A 103 -14.90 -9.41 22.65
C LEU A 103 -15.58 -8.93 23.94
N THR A 104 -15.74 -7.62 24.12
CA THR A 104 -16.31 -7.07 25.36
C THR A 104 -17.73 -7.59 25.65
N THR A 105 -18.56 -7.76 24.61
CA THR A 105 -19.91 -8.34 24.75
C THR A 105 -19.89 -9.84 25.06
N GLY A 106 -18.97 -10.60 24.46
CA GLY A 106 -18.85 -12.04 24.65
C GLY A 106 -18.36 -12.48 26.03
N TRP A 107 -17.57 -11.64 26.73
CA TRP A 107 -17.10 -11.94 28.09
C TRP A 107 -18.22 -11.75 29.12
N ARG A 108 -19.03 -10.69 29.00
CA ARG A 108 -20.14 -10.39 29.92
C ARG A 108 -21.32 -11.37 29.87
N ALA A 109 -21.42 -12.17 28.80
CA ALA A 109 -22.41 -13.22 28.69
C ALA A 109 -22.03 -14.48 29.48
N ARG A 110 -20.73 -14.77 29.61
CA ARG A 110 -20.23 -15.96 30.30
C ARG A 110 -20.24 -15.84 31.81
N GLU A 111 -19.95 -14.67 32.37
CA GLU A 111 -19.94 -14.44 33.83
C GLU A 111 -21.32 -14.57 34.51
N ARG A 112 -22.41 -14.57 33.73
CA ARG A 112 -23.78 -14.71 34.27
C ARG A 112 -24.30 -16.15 34.31
N ASP A 113 -23.56 -17.11 33.77
CA ASP A 113 -23.97 -18.52 33.67
C ASP A 113 -23.27 -19.43 34.69
N ASP A 114 -22.45 -18.87 35.60
CA ASP A 114 -21.77 -19.56 36.71
C ASP A 114 -22.54 -19.48 38.06
N GLY A 115 -23.86 -19.27 38.02
CA GLY A 115 -24.74 -19.13 39.20
C GLY A 115 -25.64 -20.32 39.46
#